data_AF-A0A963YQ04-F1
#
_entry.id   AF-A0A963YQ04-F1
#
_cell.length_a   1.000
_cell.length_b   1.000
_cell.length_c   1.000
_cell.angle_alpha   90.00
_cell.angle_beta   90.00
_cell.angle_gamma   90.00
#
_symmetry.space_group_name_H-M   'P 1'
#
loop_
_entity.id
_entity.type
_entity.pdbx_description
1 polymer ?
#
loop_
_entity_poly.entity_id
_entity_poly.type
_entity_poly.pdbx_seq_one_letter_code
_entity_poly.pdbx_strand_id
1 'polypeptide(L)'
;MTAATEMTETMDIVLIDKDVKARAAAVAAEAGVSLDTFIRDAILDKLDEAEEDAAFAQLAEERWQEVQDTGLTVAWDEARGWLEARARGENPPRPTGRRLAR
;
A
#
# COMPACT_ATOMS: atom_id res chain seq x y z
N MET A 1 -8.51 37.45 15.90
CA MET A 1 -9.50 36.43 16.29
C MET A 1 -9.10 35.16 15.55
N THR A 2 -8.23 34.39 16.19
CA THR A 2 -7.54 33.24 15.57
C THR A 2 -8.45 32.03 15.73
N ALA A 3 -8.93 31.48 14.63
CA ALA A 3 -9.70 30.25 14.64
C ALA A 3 -8.82 29.14 15.23
N ALA A 4 -9.22 28.61 16.38
CA ALA A 4 -8.67 27.38 16.90
C ALA A 4 -9.08 26.27 15.93
N THR A 5 -8.08 25.61 15.34
CA THR A 5 -8.24 24.31 14.68
C THR A 5 -8.97 23.38 15.65
N GLU A 6 -10.24 23.10 15.39
CA GLU A 6 -10.96 22.02 16.07
C GLU A 6 -10.25 20.72 15.73
N MET A 7 -9.82 19.99 16.75
CA MET A 7 -9.24 18.65 16.60
C MET A 7 -10.34 17.69 16.15
N THR A 8 -10.28 17.24 14.90
CA THR A 8 -11.27 16.35 14.26
C THR A 8 -11.13 14.90 14.72
N GLU A 9 -11.16 14.62 16.03
CA GLU A 9 -11.26 13.25 16.52
C GLU A 9 -12.71 12.95 16.91
N THR A 10 -13.31 11.98 16.22
CA THR A 10 -14.64 11.47 16.56
C THR A 10 -14.50 10.12 17.24
N MET A 11 -15.32 9.87 18.27
CA MET A 11 -15.36 8.59 18.97
C MET A 11 -16.59 7.79 18.54
N ASP A 12 -16.34 6.68 17.86
CA ASP A 12 -17.38 5.77 17.39
C ASP A 12 -17.39 4.46 18.22
N ILE A 13 -18.56 3.82 18.29
CA ILE A 13 -18.72 2.54 18.99
C ILE A 13 -18.62 1.41 17.96
N VAL A 14 -17.57 0.58 18.08
CA VAL A 14 -17.34 -0.59 17.24
C VAL A 14 -17.74 -1.86 18.00
N LEU A 15 -18.57 -2.71 17.37
CA LEU A 15 -18.91 -4.02 17.91
C LEU A 15 -17.76 -5.00 17.67
N ILE A 16 -17.19 -5.52 18.75
CA ILE A 16 -16.09 -6.48 18.71
C ILE A 16 -16.48 -7.69 19.56
N ASP A 17 -16.16 -8.89 19.07
CA ASP A 17 -16.35 -10.11 19.84
C ASP A 17 -15.57 -10.07 21.16
N LYS A 18 -16.15 -10.64 22.22
CA LYS A 18 -15.58 -10.58 23.57
C LYS A 18 -14.21 -11.27 23.65
N ASP A 19 -14.01 -12.35 22.92
CA ASP A 19 -12.77 -13.13 22.97
C ASP A 19 -11.68 -12.39 22.17
N VAL A 20 -12.06 -11.73 21.08
CA VAL A 20 -11.18 -10.81 20.34
C VAL A 20 -10.74 -9.64 21.21
N LYS A 21 -11.68 -9.00 21.92
CA LYS A 21 -11.37 -7.90 22.84
C LYS A 21 -10.41 -8.33 23.94
N ALA A 22 -10.60 -9.51 24.52
CA ALA A 22 -9.72 -10.05 25.56
C ALA A 22 -8.29 -10.30 25.03
N ARG A 23 -8.16 -10.87 23.83
CA ARG A 23 -6.86 -11.09 23.18
C ARG A 23 -6.16 -9.79 22.85
N ALA A 24 -6.87 -8.82 22.28
CA ALA A 24 -6.31 -7.50 21.99
C ALA A 24 -5.82 -6.79 23.27
N ALA A 25 -6.57 -6.89 24.37
CA ALA A 25 -6.17 -6.32 25.65
C ALA A 25 -4.90 -6.95 26.21
N ALA A 26 -4.75 -8.28 26.09
CA ALA A 26 -3.53 -8.97 26.52
C ALA A 26 -2.31 -8.51 25.72
N VAL A 27 -2.43 -8.46 24.38
CA VAL A 27 -1.33 -8.00 23.51
C VAL A 27 -0.99 -6.52 23.76
N ALA A 28 -2.00 -5.66 23.91
CA ALA A 28 -1.78 -4.25 24.24
C ALA A 28 -1.04 -4.08 25.56
N ALA A 29 -1.41 -4.86 26.59
CA ALA A 29 -0.75 -4.83 27.89
C ALA A 29 0.72 -5.31 27.81
N GLU A 30 1.00 -6.38 27.04
CA GLU A 30 2.36 -6.86 26.78
C GLU A 30 3.22 -5.82 26.05
N ALA A 31 2.61 -5.07 25.12
CA ALA A 31 3.26 -3.98 24.38
C ALA A 31 3.33 -2.66 25.17
N GLY A 32 2.71 -2.57 26.35
CA GLY A 32 2.71 -1.36 27.19
C GLY A 32 1.84 -0.21 26.66
N VAL A 33 0.86 -0.51 25.80
CA VAL A 33 -0.08 0.48 25.23
C VAL A 33 -1.51 0.25 25.73
N SER A 34 -2.37 1.26 25.58
CA SER A 34 -3.79 1.09 25.89
C SER A 34 -4.51 0.26 24.82
N LEU A 35 -5.62 -0.39 25.20
CA LEU A 35 -6.46 -1.12 24.24
C LEU A 35 -7.00 -0.21 23.11
N ASP A 36 -7.36 1.04 23.44
CA ASP A 36 -7.84 2.01 22.45
C ASP A 36 -6.76 2.34 21.41
N THR A 37 -5.55 2.65 21.89
CA THR A 37 -4.38 2.90 21.04
C THR A 37 -4.09 1.69 20.15
N PHE A 38 -4.07 0.50 20.72
CA PHE A 38 -3.82 -0.73 19.96
C PHE A 38 -4.86 -0.97 18.85
N ILE A 39 -6.15 -0.74 19.13
CA ILE A 39 -7.22 -0.91 18.12
C ILE A 39 -7.12 0.17 17.04
N ARG A 40 -6.86 1.42 17.42
CA ARG A 40 -6.69 2.53 16.48
C ARG A 40 -5.53 2.28 15.53
N ASP A 41 -4.37 1.91 16.07
CA ASP A 41 -3.17 1.62 15.28
C ASP A 41 -3.43 0.44 14.34
N ALA A 42 -4.10 -0.62 14.81
CA ALA A 42 -4.47 -1.76 13.97
C ALA A 42 -5.43 -1.38 12.81
N ILE A 43 -6.31 -0.39 13.01
CA ILE A 43 -7.17 0.13 11.94
C ILE A 43 -6.34 0.96 10.96
N LEU A 44 -5.42 1.81 11.44
CA LEU A 44 -4.52 2.59 10.59
C LEU A 44 -3.65 1.69 9.72
N ASP A 45 -3.01 0.68 10.33
CA ASP A 45 -2.20 -0.30 9.60
C ASP A 45 -3.02 -0.98 8.49
N LYS A 46 -4.29 -1.31 8.76
CA LYS A 46 -5.14 -1.97 7.77
C LYS A 46 -5.65 -1.02 6.69
N LEU A 47 -5.84 0.25 7.01
CA LEU A 47 -6.17 1.29 6.03
C LEU A 47 -4.99 1.50 5.09
N ASP A 48 -3.78 1.68 5.63
CA ASP A 48 -2.56 1.87 4.84
C ASP A 48 -2.35 0.69 3.87
N GLU A 49 -2.46 -0.56 4.35
CA GLU A 49 -2.39 -1.76 3.50
C GLU A 49 -3.44 -1.74 2.39
N ALA A 50 -4.70 -1.42 2.72
CA ALA A 50 -5.79 -1.41 1.74
C ALA A 50 -5.63 -0.28 0.70
N GLU A 51 -5.12 0.87 1.11
CA GLU A 51 -4.85 2.01 0.22
C GLU A 51 -3.67 1.72 -0.72
N GLU A 52 -2.60 1.12 -0.22
CA GLU A 52 -1.47 0.67 -1.04
C GLU A 52 -1.90 -0.39 -2.08
N ASP A 53 -2.69 -1.38 -1.65
CA ASP A 53 -3.23 -2.42 -2.54
C ASP A 53 -4.14 -1.82 -3.63
N ALA A 54 -5.02 -0.89 -3.25
CA ALA A 54 -5.91 -0.22 -4.19
C ALA A 54 -5.12 0.63 -5.20
N ALA A 55 -4.11 1.37 -4.74
CA ALA A 55 -3.24 2.17 -5.59
C ALA A 55 -2.43 1.29 -6.56
N PHE A 56 -1.91 0.15 -6.08
CA PHE A 56 -1.20 -0.81 -6.93
C PHE A 56 -2.12 -1.41 -8.00
N ALA A 57 -3.34 -1.83 -7.62
CA ALA A 57 -4.32 -2.38 -8.54
C ALA A 57 -4.75 -1.35 -9.61
N GLN A 58 -5.00 -0.10 -9.21
CA GLN A 58 -5.32 0.97 -10.14
C GLN A 58 -4.18 1.20 -11.14
N LEU A 59 -2.94 1.29 -10.66
CA LEU A 59 -1.76 1.48 -11.51
C LEU A 59 -1.55 0.30 -12.48
N ALA A 60 -1.83 -0.92 -12.04
CA ALA A 60 -1.76 -2.10 -12.88
C ALA A 60 -2.79 -2.05 -14.01
N GLU A 61 -4.03 -1.64 -13.69
CA GLU A 61 -5.09 -1.48 -14.68
C GLU A 61 -4.75 -0.37 -15.69
N GLU A 62 -4.28 0.78 -15.24
CA GLU A 62 -3.85 1.88 -16.13
C GLU A 62 -2.76 1.42 -17.10
N ARG A 63 -1.75 0.70 -16.59
CA ARG A 63 -0.67 0.15 -17.43
C ARG A 63 -1.16 -0.94 -18.37
N TRP A 64 -2.12 -1.75 -17.93
CA TRP A 64 -2.72 -2.77 -18.78
C TRP A 64 -3.49 -2.14 -19.94
N GLN A 65 -4.28 -1.10 -19.68
CA GLN A 65 -4.96 -0.34 -20.74
C GLN A 65 -3.97 0.27 -21.73
N GLU A 66 -2.85 0.85 -21.27
CA GLU A 66 -1.80 1.36 -22.18
C GLU A 66 -1.22 0.26 -23.09
N VAL A 67 -1.01 -0.95 -22.55
CA VAL A 67 -0.55 -2.09 -23.34
C VAL A 67 -1.61 -2.50 -24.36
N GLN A 68 -2.88 -2.53 -23.98
CA GLN A 68 -4.00 -2.87 -24.87
C GLN A 68 -4.15 -1.85 -26.01
N ASP A 69 -3.97 -0.55 -25.72
CA ASP A 69 -4.09 0.53 -26.69
C ASP A 69 -2.89 0.60 -27.65
N THR A 70 -1.66 0.44 -27.14
CA THR A 70 -0.44 0.66 -27.92
C THR A 70 0.13 -0.62 -28.53
N GLY A 71 -0.13 -1.76 -27.88
CA GLY A 71 0.53 -3.04 -28.12
C GLY A 71 2.01 -3.05 -27.75
N LEU A 72 2.53 -2.02 -27.10
CA LEU A 72 3.95 -1.91 -26.74
C LEU A 72 4.22 -2.61 -25.42
N THR A 73 5.21 -3.50 -25.41
CA THR A 73 5.67 -4.21 -24.22
C THR A 73 7.19 -4.24 -24.17
N VAL A 74 7.76 -4.49 -23.00
CA VAL A 74 9.20 -4.73 -22.83
C VAL A 74 9.40 -6.22 -22.60
N ALA A 75 10.34 -6.83 -23.32
CA ALA A 75 10.69 -8.23 -23.10
C ALA A 75 11.22 -8.43 -21.67
N TRP A 76 10.78 -9.51 -21.00
CA TRP A 76 11.13 -9.75 -19.59
C TRP A 76 12.64 -9.75 -19.34
N ASP A 77 13.44 -10.36 -20.23
CA ASP A 77 14.90 -10.40 -20.08
C ASP A 77 15.53 -9.00 -20.10
N GLU A 78 15.03 -8.08 -20.94
CA GLU A 78 15.49 -6.68 -20.99
C GLU A 78 15.05 -5.92 -19.72
N ALA A 79 13.81 -6.11 -19.28
CA ALA A 79 13.29 -5.48 -18.06
C ALA A 79 14.05 -5.95 -16.82
N ARG A 80 14.28 -7.27 -16.70
CA ARG A 80 15.02 -7.88 -15.59
C ARG A 80 16.45 -7.38 -15.54
N GLY A 81 17.17 -7.38 -16.66
CA GLY A 81 18.54 -6.87 -16.71
C GLY A 81 18.64 -5.41 -16.29
N TRP A 82 17.68 -4.57 -16.71
CA TRP A 82 17.58 -3.19 -16.28
C TRP A 82 17.31 -3.05 -14.77
N LEU A 83 16.38 -3.82 -14.22
CA LEU A 83 16.05 -3.82 -12.79
C LEU A 83 17.24 -4.26 -11.91
N GLU A 84 17.93 -5.33 -12.32
CA GLU A 84 19.12 -5.83 -11.60
C GLU A 84 20.27 -4.82 -11.59
N ALA A 85 20.52 -4.14 -12.71
CA ALA A 85 21.51 -3.07 -12.79
C ALA A 85 21.14 -1.86 -11.91
N ARG A 86 19.86 -1.45 -11.91
CA ARG A 86 19.36 -0.39 -11.02
C ARG A 86 19.50 -0.77 -9.55
N ALA A 87 19.25 -2.03 -9.19
CA ALA A 87 19.43 -2.52 -7.81
C ALA A 87 20.90 -2.49 -7.36
N ARG A 88 21.87 -2.57 -8.29
CA ARG A 88 23.30 -2.38 -8.01
C ARG A 88 23.74 -0.89 -7.98
N GLY A 89 22.81 0.04 -8.15
CA GLY A 89 23.10 1.48 -8.19
C GLY A 89 23.64 1.99 -9.54
N GLU A 90 23.60 1.16 -10.59
CA GLU A 90 23.98 1.57 -11.94
C GLU A 90 22.87 2.42 -12.58
N ASN A 91 23.21 3.17 -13.63
CA ASN A 91 22.26 3.96 -14.43
C ASN A 91 22.19 3.45 -15.89
N PRO A 92 21.69 2.23 -16.13
CA PRO A 92 21.48 1.72 -17.49
C PRO A 92 20.38 2.50 -18.21
N PRO A 93 20.42 2.59 -19.56
CA PRO A 93 19.32 3.16 -20.33
C PRO A 93 18.03 2.36 -20.12
N ARG A 94 16.90 3.07 -20.01
CA ARG A 94 15.59 2.44 -19.80
C ARG A 94 15.18 1.66 -21.07
N PRO A 95 14.74 0.39 -20.95
CA PRO A 95 14.22 -0.37 -22.08
C PRO A 95 13.04 0.35 -22.74
N THR A 96 13.02 0.36 -24.07
CA THR A 96 11.94 0.96 -24.86
C THR A 96 10.93 -0.11 -25.26
N GLY A 97 9.65 0.17 -25.05
CA GLY A 97 8.56 -0.72 -25.43
C GLY A 97 8.51 -0.96 -26.94
N ARG A 98 8.26 -2.22 -27.34
CA ARG A 98 8.14 -2.67 -28.72
C ARG A 98 6.92 -3.58 -28.85
N ARG A 99 6.33 -3.64 -30.05
CA ARG A 99 5.30 -4.63 -30.32
C ARG A 99 5.92 -6.01 -30.31
N LEU A 100 5.26 -6.98 -29.68
CA LEU A 100 5.68 -8.38 -29.74
C LEU A 100 5.62 -8.81 -31.22
N ALA A 101 6.77 -9.24 -31.75
CA ALA A 101 6.80 -9.91 -33.05
C ALA A 101 6.01 -11.21 -32.89
N ARG A 102 5.04 -11.43 -33.77
CA ARG A 102 4.19 -12.61 -33.78
C ARG A 102 4.98 -13.83 -34.25
#